data_AF-A0A535RWN9-F1
#
_entry.id   AF-A0A535RWN9-F1
#
_cell.length_a   1.000
_cell.length_b   1.000
_cell.length_c   1.000
_cell.angle_alpha   90.00
_cell.angle_beta   90.00
_cell.angle_gamma   90.00
#
_symmetry.space_group_name_H-M   'P 1'
#
loop_
_entity.id
_entity.type
_entity.pdbx_description
1 polymer ?
#
loop_
_entity_poly.entity_id
_entity_poly.type
_entity_poly.pdbx_seq_one_letter_code
_entity_poly.pdbx_strand_id
1 'polypeptide(L)'
;LSPDERARGVIAVSTGNHGQSVAYAARLFGVKARIVVPEGANPGKVAAMQAMGAEVIFHGAIYDDAQLHCEALVREHGYRYIHSGNEPLLIAGVATETLEMLEDEPALEVIIVPIGGGSGASGTEEEIMQAMVWLLERAHTLAEGAGAASLAAAYRLRNELQGKKVGIVCSGGNASLEQLKRVLAFAGG
;
A
#
# COMPACT_ATOMS: atom_id res chain seq x y z
N LEU A 1 -17.74 1.48 12.71
CA LEU A 1 -17.33 1.38 14.13
C LEU A 1 -18.55 1.58 14.99
N SER A 2 -18.79 0.70 15.95
CA SER A 2 -19.75 0.96 17.02
C SER A 2 -19.27 2.14 17.90
N PRO A 3 -20.16 2.78 18.69
CA PRO A 3 -19.76 3.82 19.63
C PRO A 3 -18.62 3.38 20.57
N ASP A 4 -18.68 2.13 21.04
CA ASP A 4 -17.68 1.56 21.94
C ASP A 4 -16.33 1.35 21.25
N GLU A 5 -16.31 0.84 20.01
CA GLU A 5 -15.08 0.72 19.22
C GLU A 5 -14.45 2.08 18.94
N ARG A 6 -15.27 3.07 18.61
CA ARG A 6 -14.84 4.46 18.39
C ARG A 6 -14.22 5.06 19.65
N ALA A 7 -14.78 4.78 20.83
CA ALA A 7 -14.25 5.25 22.10
C ALA A 7 -12.91 4.61 22.46
N ARG A 8 -12.75 3.30 22.24
CA ARG A 8 -11.48 2.59 22.47
C ARG A 8 -10.40 2.96 21.43
N GLY A 9 -10.83 3.27 20.22
CA GLY A 9 -9.97 3.59 19.10
C GLY A 9 -9.56 2.35 18.29
N VAL A 10 -8.84 2.62 17.22
CA VAL A 10 -8.38 1.61 16.25
C VAL A 10 -6.88 1.36 16.40
N ILE A 11 -6.47 0.16 16.02
CA ILE A 11 -5.06 -0.22 15.92
C ILE A 11 -4.82 -0.91 14.60
N ALA A 12 -3.62 -0.77 14.03
CA ALA A 12 -3.19 -1.50 12.84
C ALA A 12 -1.69 -1.78 12.91
N VAL A 13 -1.22 -2.75 12.11
CA VAL A 13 0.21 -3.00 11.88
C VAL A 13 0.55 -2.49 10.49
N SER A 14 1.64 -1.73 10.35
CA SER A 14 2.06 -1.29 9.02
C SER A 14 3.53 -0.89 8.96
N THR A 15 4.14 -1.05 7.81
CA THR A 15 5.41 -0.40 7.42
C THR A 15 5.19 0.67 6.35
N GLY A 16 3.93 1.02 6.07
CA GLY A 16 3.50 1.40 4.73
C GLY A 16 2.23 2.24 4.62
N ASN A 17 1.63 2.14 3.43
CA ASN A 17 0.45 2.91 3.01
C ASN A 17 -0.79 2.57 3.85
N HIS A 18 -0.93 1.33 4.32
CA HIS A 18 -2.02 0.93 5.22
C HIS A 18 -2.04 1.74 6.52
N GLY A 19 -0.88 1.97 7.12
CA GLY A 19 -0.79 2.76 8.34
C GLY A 19 -1.18 4.22 8.11
N GLN A 20 -0.79 4.78 6.95
CA GLN A 20 -1.19 6.13 6.55
C GLN A 20 -2.69 6.24 6.24
N SER A 21 -3.29 5.24 5.56
CA SER A 21 -4.72 5.25 5.25
C SER A 21 -5.56 5.16 6.53
N VAL A 22 -5.16 4.31 7.48
CA VAL A 22 -5.80 4.22 8.81
C VAL A 22 -5.63 5.52 9.59
N ALA A 23 -4.43 6.10 9.63
CA ALA A 23 -4.17 7.36 10.32
C ALA A 23 -5.01 8.51 9.74
N TYR A 24 -5.05 8.63 8.41
CA TYR A 24 -5.84 9.62 7.70
C TYR A 24 -7.34 9.47 8.00
N ALA A 25 -7.89 8.26 7.86
CA ALA A 25 -9.29 7.99 8.12
C ALA A 25 -9.65 8.26 9.59
N ALA A 26 -8.82 7.81 10.53
CA ALA A 26 -9.03 8.04 11.95
C ALA A 26 -9.06 9.53 12.28
N ARG A 27 -8.15 10.33 11.70
CA ARG A 27 -8.18 11.80 11.82
C ARG A 27 -9.48 12.39 11.28
N LEU A 28 -9.85 12.02 10.05
CA LEU A 28 -11.07 12.52 9.39
C LEU A 28 -12.32 12.25 10.23
N PHE A 29 -12.38 11.08 10.85
CA PHE A 29 -13.52 10.66 11.65
C PHE A 29 -13.40 11.02 13.13
N GLY A 30 -12.30 11.60 13.61
CA GLY A 30 -12.11 11.91 15.03
C GLY A 30 -12.01 10.66 15.93
N VAL A 31 -11.29 9.63 15.47
CA VAL A 31 -11.03 8.37 16.19
C VAL A 31 -9.54 8.31 16.53
N LYS A 32 -9.19 7.80 17.71
CA LYS A 32 -7.77 7.55 18.06
C LYS A 32 -7.24 6.39 17.24
N ALA A 33 -6.10 6.58 16.57
CA ALA A 33 -5.41 5.52 15.83
C ALA A 33 -4.04 5.23 16.42
N ARG A 34 -3.73 3.94 16.52
CA ARG A 34 -2.42 3.40 16.87
C ARG A 34 -1.88 2.59 15.72
N ILE A 35 -0.65 2.86 15.31
CA ILE A 35 0.01 2.07 14.27
C ILE A 35 1.25 1.41 14.86
N VAL A 36 1.24 0.08 14.92
CA VAL A 36 2.40 -0.70 15.34
C VAL A 36 3.31 -0.90 14.14
N VAL A 37 4.60 -0.59 14.33
CA VAL A 37 5.63 -0.64 13.29
C VAL A 37 6.87 -1.34 13.86
N PRO A 38 7.66 -2.07 13.05
CA PRO A 38 8.95 -2.58 13.50
C PRO A 38 9.94 -1.44 13.78
N GLU A 39 10.96 -1.68 14.60
CA GLU A 39 11.97 -0.68 14.99
C GLU A 39 12.70 -0.05 13.79
N GLY A 40 12.89 -0.82 12.71
CA GLY A 40 13.52 -0.38 11.47
C GLY A 40 12.58 0.28 10.45
N ALA A 41 11.36 0.69 10.84
CA ALA A 41 10.39 1.27 9.92
C ALA A 41 10.92 2.55 9.24
N ASN A 42 10.54 2.77 7.98
CA ASN A 42 10.97 3.92 7.20
C ASN A 42 10.58 5.25 7.92
N PRO A 43 11.55 6.13 8.25
CA PRO A 43 11.28 7.35 9.01
C PRO A 43 10.29 8.31 8.33
N GLY A 44 10.31 8.39 6.99
CA GLY A 44 9.38 9.22 6.24
C GLY A 44 7.94 8.72 6.34
N LYS A 45 7.74 7.40 6.29
CA LYS A 45 6.41 6.77 6.46
C LYS A 45 5.90 6.92 7.89
N VAL A 46 6.79 6.77 8.89
CA VAL A 46 6.49 7.06 10.30
C VAL A 46 6.05 8.51 10.48
N ALA A 47 6.85 9.46 9.98
CA ALA A 47 6.56 10.88 10.12
C ALA A 47 5.22 11.25 9.47
N ALA A 48 4.88 10.66 8.32
CA ALA A 48 3.59 10.85 7.68
C ALA A 48 2.42 10.37 8.56
N MET A 49 2.52 9.19 9.18
CA MET A 49 1.49 8.66 10.10
C MET A 49 1.33 9.56 11.34
N GLN A 50 2.44 10.00 11.92
CA GLN A 50 2.44 10.90 13.08
C GLN A 50 1.85 12.28 12.74
N ALA A 51 2.18 12.84 11.57
CA ALA A 51 1.62 14.11 11.09
C ALA A 51 0.10 14.03 10.86
N MET A 52 -0.43 12.83 10.60
CA MET A 52 -1.87 12.57 10.54
C MET A 52 -2.49 12.35 11.94
N GLY A 53 -1.71 12.43 13.02
CA GLY A 53 -2.20 12.33 14.40
C GLY A 53 -2.30 10.91 14.94
N ALA A 54 -1.70 9.92 14.27
CA ALA A 54 -1.62 8.56 14.80
C ALA A 54 -0.52 8.44 15.87
N GLU A 55 -0.81 7.65 16.90
CA GLU A 55 0.18 7.17 17.86
C GLU A 55 0.98 6.02 17.19
N VAL A 56 2.27 6.22 16.95
CA VAL A 56 3.13 5.18 16.37
C VAL A 56 3.83 4.42 17.48
N ILE A 57 3.64 3.10 17.51
CA ILE A 57 4.21 2.19 18.51
C ILE A 57 5.29 1.36 17.83
N PHE A 58 6.55 1.51 18.26
CA PHE A 58 7.66 0.73 17.75
C PHE A 58 7.80 -0.57 18.53
N HIS A 59 7.76 -1.70 17.84
CA HIS A 59 7.98 -3.00 18.46
C HIS A 59 8.50 -4.04 17.48
N GLY A 60 9.57 -4.73 17.88
CA GLY A 60 10.07 -5.89 17.15
C GLY A 60 11.01 -5.55 15.99
N ALA A 61 11.78 -6.54 15.56
CA ALA A 61 12.76 -6.37 14.50
C ALA A 61 12.12 -6.47 13.11
N ILE A 62 11.10 -7.32 12.98
CA ILE A 62 10.39 -7.58 11.72
C ILE A 62 8.90 -7.32 11.84
N TYR A 63 8.20 -7.35 10.70
CA TYR A 63 6.76 -7.15 10.64
C TYR A 63 5.99 -8.14 11.54
N ASP A 64 6.40 -9.41 11.55
CA ASP A 64 5.71 -10.45 12.32
C ASP A 64 5.79 -10.19 13.83
N ASP A 65 6.92 -9.68 14.32
CA ASP A 65 7.07 -9.29 15.73
C ASP A 65 6.12 -8.14 16.09
N ALA A 66 6.05 -7.11 15.21
CA ALA A 66 5.14 -5.99 15.37
C ALA A 66 3.66 -6.46 15.34
N GLN A 67 3.36 -7.45 14.51
CA GLN A 67 2.03 -8.05 14.45
C GLN A 67 1.65 -8.79 15.72
N LEU A 68 2.52 -9.64 16.25
CA LEU A 68 2.27 -10.35 17.51
C LEU A 68 2.03 -9.37 18.66
N HIS A 69 2.79 -8.27 18.70
CA HIS A 69 2.60 -7.22 19.69
C HIS A 69 1.27 -6.48 19.52
N CYS A 70 0.88 -6.14 18.29
CA CYS A 70 -0.42 -5.55 18.01
C CYS A 70 -1.56 -6.46 18.50
N GLU A 71 -1.49 -7.77 18.24
CA GLU A 71 -2.48 -8.74 18.71
C GLU A 71 -2.54 -8.84 20.25
N ALA A 72 -1.41 -8.67 20.93
CA ALA A 72 -1.38 -8.55 22.39
C ALA A 72 -2.11 -7.28 22.87
N LEU A 73 -1.83 -6.12 22.27
CA LEU A 73 -2.49 -4.84 22.61
C LEU A 73 -4.00 -4.86 22.33
N VAL A 74 -4.41 -5.56 21.27
CA VAL A 74 -5.84 -5.78 20.96
C VAL A 74 -6.50 -6.57 22.10
N ARG A 75 -5.87 -7.64 22.59
CA ARG A 75 -6.39 -8.43 23.71
C ARG A 75 -6.41 -7.65 25.03
N GLU A 76 -5.38 -6.84 25.28
CA GLU A 76 -5.24 -6.08 26.53
C GLU A 76 -6.19 -4.88 26.61
N HIS A 77 -6.31 -4.11 25.53
CA HIS A 77 -7.03 -2.83 25.54
C HIS A 77 -8.36 -2.86 24.78
N GLY A 78 -8.65 -3.93 24.04
CA GLY A 78 -9.87 -4.07 23.25
C GLY A 78 -9.94 -3.14 22.03
N TYR A 79 -8.80 -2.68 21.52
CA TYR A 79 -8.76 -1.86 20.30
C TYR A 79 -9.39 -2.57 19.10
N ARG A 80 -10.06 -1.83 18.22
CA ARG A 80 -10.53 -2.42 16.95
C ARG A 80 -9.35 -2.56 16.00
N TYR A 81 -8.91 -3.79 15.78
CA TYR A 81 -7.80 -4.09 14.88
C TYR A 81 -8.23 -3.97 13.41
N ILE A 82 -7.64 -3.06 12.64
CA ILE A 82 -7.85 -2.96 11.18
C ILE A 82 -6.72 -3.73 10.47
N HIS A 83 -6.97 -5.00 10.16
CA HIS A 83 -6.00 -5.86 9.48
C HIS A 83 -5.83 -5.45 8.00
N SER A 84 -4.59 -5.43 7.51
CA SER A 84 -4.26 -4.97 6.15
C SER A 84 -4.76 -5.90 5.03
N GLY A 85 -4.85 -7.21 5.30
CA GLY A 85 -5.30 -8.21 4.32
C GLY A 85 -6.48 -9.10 4.73
N ASN A 86 -7.07 -8.90 5.91
CA ASN A 86 -8.12 -9.78 6.45
C ASN A 86 -9.20 -8.93 7.16
N GLU A 87 -9.67 -7.90 6.45
CA GLU A 87 -10.72 -7.00 6.92
C GLU A 87 -11.74 -6.86 5.79
N PRO A 88 -12.93 -7.48 5.90
CA PRO A 88 -13.92 -7.50 4.82
C PRO A 88 -14.33 -6.11 4.33
N LEU A 89 -14.45 -5.14 5.22
CA LEU A 89 -14.81 -3.77 4.83
C LEU A 89 -13.67 -3.04 4.11
N LEU A 90 -12.42 -3.36 4.45
CA LEU A 90 -11.25 -2.84 3.74
C LEU A 90 -11.19 -3.45 2.35
N ILE A 91 -11.41 -4.75 2.21
CA ILE A 91 -11.45 -5.44 0.91
C ILE A 91 -12.53 -4.81 0.02
N ALA A 92 -13.75 -4.63 0.55
CA ALA A 92 -14.84 -4.00 -0.18
C ALA A 92 -14.51 -2.54 -0.56
N GLY A 93 -13.87 -1.79 0.34
CA GLY A 93 -13.44 -0.42 0.08
C GLY A 93 -12.36 -0.30 -0.99
N VAL A 94 -11.35 -1.19 -1.00
CA VAL A 94 -10.32 -1.22 -2.04
C VAL A 94 -10.91 -1.66 -3.38
N ALA A 95 -11.89 -2.56 -3.37
CA ALA A 95 -12.56 -3.03 -4.58
C ALA A 95 -13.31 -1.93 -5.35
N THR A 96 -13.58 -0.76 -4.74
CA THR A 96 -14.23 0.34 -5.47
C THR A 96 -13.37 0.89 -6.59
N GLU A 97 -12.03 0.84 -6.47
CA GLU A 97 -11.12 1.19 -7.58
C GLU A 97 -11.43 0.35 -8.83
N THR A 98 -11.59 -0.97 -8.66
CA THR A 98 -11.93 -1.86 -9.77
C THR A 98 -13.33 -1.58 -10.31
N LEU A 99 -14.29 -1.22 -9.45
CA LEU A 99 -15.63 -0.83 -9.91
C LEU A 99 -15.57 0.42 -10.78
N GLU A 100 -14.85 1.45 -10.34
CA GLU A 100 -14.63 2.68 -11.09
C GLU A 100 -13.96 2.40 -12.45
N MET A 101 -12.94 1.52 -12.49
CA MET A 101 -12.30 1.10 -13.75
C MET A 101 -13.27 0.46 -14.74
N LEU A 102 -14.17 -0.40 -14.26
CA LEU A 102 -15.15 -1.11 -15.10
C LEU A 102 -16.32 -0.19 -15.51
N GLU A 103 -16.66 0.79 -14.68
CA GLU A 103 -17.66 1.82 -15.02
C GLU A 103 -17.13 2.75 -16.13
N ASP A 104 -15.87 3.17 -16.02
CA ASP A 104 -15.23 4.06 -17.00
C ASP A 104 -14.90 3.36 -18.32
N GLU A 105 -14.45 2.09 -18.27
CA GLU A 105 -14.21 1.27 -19.47
C GLU A 105 -14.84 -0.12 -19.32
N PRO A 106 -16.13 -0.27 -19.69
CA PRO A 106 -16.85 -1.53 -19.58
C PRO A 106 -16.32 -2.65 -20.48
N ALA A 107 -15.49 -2.34 -21.48
CA ALA A 107 -14.89 -3.35 -22.35
C ALA A 107 -13.49 -3.80 -21.90
N LEU A 108 -13.06 -3.47 -20.67
CA LEU A 108 -11.85 -4.05 -20.08
C LEU A 108 -11.93 -5.59 -20.09
N GLU A 109 -10.89 -6.24 -20.62
CA GLU A 109 -10.80 -7.70 -20.70
C GLU A 109 -9.83 -8.27 -19.65
N VAL A 110 -8.86 -7.47 -19.21
CA VAL A 110 -7.83 -7.86 -18.24
C VAL A 110 -7.58 -6.70 -17.29
N ILE A 111 -7.51 -6.99 -15.99
CA ILE A 111 -7.05 -6.06 -14.96
C ILE A 111 -5.85 -6.69 -14.24
N ILE A 112 -4.74 -5.97 -14.17
CA ILE A 112 -3.53 -6.43 -13.49
C ILE A 112 -3.38 -5.66 -12.18
N VAL A 113 -3.49 -6.39 -11.07
CA VAL A 113 -3.47 -5.86 -9.69
C VAL A 113 -2.20 -6.35 -8.98
N PRO A 114 -1.46 -5.47 -8.29
CA PRO A 114 -0.28 -5.90 -7.56
C PRO A 114 -0.70 -6.63 -6.28
N ILE A 115 -0.01 -7.73 -5.94
CA ILE A 115 -0.26 -8.50 -4.70
C ILE A 115 0.91 -8.29 -3.73
N GLY A 116 0.58 -7.99 -2.46
CA GLY A 116 1.57 -7.89 -1.37
C GLY A 116 2.23 -9.23 -1.02
N GLY A 117 3.29 -9.21 -0.19
CA GLY A 117 4.02 -10.42 0.22
C GLY A 117 5.27 -10.74 -0.61
N GLY A 118 5.61 -9.89 -1.59
CA GLY A 118 6.94 -9.81 -2.17
C GLY A 118 7.29 -10.85 -3.24
N SER A 119 6.69 -12.04 -3.26
CA SER A 119 7.06 -13.10 -4.22
C SER A 119 6.88 -12.70 -5.70
N GLY A 120 5.91 -11.84 -6.01
CA GLY A 120 5.73 -11.25 -7.35
C GLY A 120 6.71 -10.12 -7.68
N ALA A 121 7.23 -9.41 -6.66
CA ALA A 121 8.19 -8.33 -6.82
C ALA A 121 9.66 -8.83 -6.88
N SER A 122 9.94 -9.98 -6.27
CA SER A 122 11.27 -10.62 -6.28
C SER A 122 11.69 -11.15 -7.65
N GLY A 123 10.75 -11.26 -8.60
CA GLY A 123 11.02 -11.80 -9.93
C GLY A 123 11.94 -10.93 -10.78
N THR A 124 11.84 -9.59 -10.66
CA THR A 124 12.53 -8.65 -11.56
C THR A 124 12.55 -7.20 -11.03
N GLU A 125 13.35 -6.91 -10.00
CA GLU A 125 13.53 -5.53 -9.49
C GLU A 125 13.87 -4.53 -10.61
N GLU A 126 14.65 -4.95 -11.62
CA GLU A 126 14.95 -4.17 -12.83
C GLU A 126 13.71 -3.82 -13.66
N GLU A 127 12.76 -4.76 -13.84
CA GLU A 127 11.54 -4.47 -14.59
C GLU A 127 10.61 -3.56 -13.81
N ILE A 128 10.58 -3.68 -12.48
CA ILE A 128 9.85 -2.73 -11.63
C ILE A 128 10.48 -1.33 -11.75
N MET A 129 11.81 -1.22 -11.70
CA MET A 129 12.49 0.07 -11.90
C MET A 129 12.20 0.63 -13.30
N GLN A 130 12.25 -0.20 -14.34
CA GLN A 130 11.93 0.23 -15.70
C GLN A 130 10.46 0.68 -15.83
N ALA A 131 9.54 -0.02 -15.18
CA ALA A 131 8.14 0.37 -15.12
C ALA A 131 7.94 1.70 -14.37
N MET A 132 8.69 1.94 -13.28
CA MET A 132 8.71 3.24 -12.60
C MET A 132 9.20 4.36 -13.53
N VAL A 133 10.26 4.11 -14.32
CA VAL A 133 10.73 5.07 -15.34
C VAL A 133 9.64 5.36 -16.37
N TRP A 134 8.98 4.33 -16.90
CA TRP A 134 7.91 4.53 -17.89
C TRP A 134 6.71 5.28 -17.31
N LEU A 135 6.29 4.97 -16.09
CA LEU A 135 5.22 5.72 -15.42
C LEU A 135 5.60 7.20 -15.26
N LEU A 136 6.85 7.47 -14.89
CA LEU A 136 7.34 8.84 -14.73
C LEU A 136 7.45 9.60 -16.06
N GLU A 137 8.11 9.02 -17.07
CA GLU A 137 8.43 9.71 -18.33
C GLU A 137 7.29 9.72 -19.34
N ARG A 138 6.44 8.70 -19.33
CA ARG A 138 5.41 8.51 -20.38
C ARG A 138 4.01 8.81 -19.87
N ALA A 139 3.71 8.43 -18.64
CA ALA A 139 2.41 8.68 -18.02
C ALA A 139 2.41 9.90 -17.07
N HIS A 140 3.57 10.55 -16.87
CA HIS A 140 3.75 11.64 -15.90
C HIS A 140 3.18 11.33 -14.52
N THR A 141 3.32 10.06 -14.11
CA THR A 141 2.76 9.50 -12.89
C THR A 141 3.89 9.03 -11.99
N LEU A 142 3.95 9.55 -10.76
CA LEU A 142 4.91 9.10 -9.77
C LEU A 142 4.42 7.80 -9.12
N ALA A 143 5.19 6.73 -9.23
CA ALA A 143 4.89 5.44 -8.61
C ALA A 143 6.02 4.99 -7.68
N GLU A 144 5.66 4.33 -6.57
CA GLU A 144 6.61 3.51 -5.81
C GLU A 144 6.73 2.11 -6.44
N GLY A 145 7.67 1.28 -5.99
CA GLY A 145 7.89 -0.05 -6.59
C GLY A 145 6.62 -0.92 -6.63
N ALA A 146 5.82 -0.93 -5.55
CA ALA A 146 4.54 -1.63 -5.53
C ALA A 146 3.49 -1.04 -6.50
N GLY A 147 3.54 0.28 -6.72
CA GLY A 147 2.70 0.97 -7.70
C GLY A 147 3.06 0.64 -9.15
N ALA A 148 4.33 0.32 -9.41
CA ALA A 148 4.80 -0.01 -10.75
C ALA A 148 4.73 -1.52 -11.09
N ALA A 149 4.54 -2.38 -10.09
CA ALA A 149 4.59 -3.84 -10.26
C ALA A 149 3.60 -4.38 -11.31
N SER A 150 2.38 -3.83 -11.38
CA SER A 150 1.40 -4.24 -12.39
C SER A 150 1.84 -3.90 -13.81
N LEU A 151 2.49 -2.75 -14.03
CA LEU A 151 3.00 -2.39 -15.34
C LEU A 151 4.18 -3.27 -15.75
N ALA A 152 5.07 -3.61 -14.81
CA ALA A 152 6.14 -4.57 -15.06
C ALA A 152 5.58 -5.94 -15.50
N ALA A 153 4.56 -6.45 -14.79
CA ALA A 153 3.89 -7.69 -15.15
C ALA A 153 3.19 -7.60 -16.53
N ALA A 154 2.49 -6.50 -16.80
CA ALA A 154 1.86 -6.25 -18.10
C ALA A 154 2.88 -6.28 -19.24
N TYR A 155 4.05 -5.67 -19.04
CA TYR A 155 5.11 -5.67 -20.02
C TYR A 155 5.67 -7.07 -20.29
N ARG A 156 5.84 -7.91 -19.26
CA ARG A 156 6.22 -9.31 -19.45
C ARG A 156 5.19 -10.09 -20.27
N LEU A 157 3.90 -9.88 -19.98
CA LEU A 157 2.78 -10.56 -20.61
C LEU A 157 2.34 -9.92 -21.95
N ARG A 158 3.06 -8.92 -22.46
CA ARG A 158 2.65 -8.10 -23.62
C ARG A 158 2.22 -8.90 -24.86
N ASN A 159 2.82 -10.06 -25.11
CA ASN A 159 2.45 -10.91 -26.24
C ASN A 159 1.07 -11.57 -26.03
N GLU A 160 0.74 -11.95 -24.80
CA GLU A 160 -0.54 -12.56 -24.41
C GLU A 160 -1.66 -11.51 -24.28
N LEU A 161 -1.27 -10.26 -24.05
CA LEU A 161 -2.15 -9.11 -23.93
C LEU A 161 -2.43 -8.40 -25.26
N GLN A 162 -1.75 -8.80 -26.34
CA GLN A 162 -1.88 -8.14 -27.64
C GLN A 162 -3.34 -8.16 -28.12
N GLY A 163 -3.86 -6.99 -28.48
CA GLY A 163 -5.23 -6.82 -28.97
C GLY A 163 -6.30 -6.75 -27.88
N LYS A 164 -5.94 -6.90 -26.60
CA LYS A 164 -6.88 -6.80 -25.48
C LYS A 164 -6.94 -5.39 -24.89
N LYS A 165 -8.10 -5.03 -24.33
CA LYS A 165 -8.18 -3.86 -23.43
C LYS A 165 -7.69 -4.24 -22.03
N VAL A 166 -6.60 -3.62 -21.58
CA VAL A 166 -5.92 -3.96 -20.32
C VAL A 166 -5.90 -2.75 -19.38
N GLY A 167 -6.42 -2.96 -18.16
CA GLY A 167 -6.31 -2.02 -17.05
C GLY A 167 -5.13 -2.36 -16.15
N ILE A 168 -4.36 -1.35 -15.76
CA ILE A 168 -3.19 -1.51 -14.90
C ILE A 168 -3.40 -0.69 -13.63
N VAL A 169 -3.39 -1.37 -12.48
CA VAL A 169 -3.51 -0.71 -11.18
C VAL A 169 -2.17 -0.11 -10.75
N CYS A 170 -2.13 1.21 -10.60
CA CYS A 170 -1.00 1.94 -10.02
C CYS A 170 -1.25 2.16 -8.51
N SER A 171 -0.97 1.14 -7.70
CA SER A 171 -1.42 1.06 -6.29
C SER A 171 -0.85 2.10 -5.31
N GLY A 172 0.19 2.86 -5.69
CA GLY A 172 0.79 3.85 -4.78
C GLY A 172 1.96 4.65 -5.35
N GLY A 173 2.06 5.91 -4.90
CA GLY A 173 3.08 6.88 -5.32
C GLY A 173 4.01 7.33 -4.19
N ASN A 174 4.02 6.64 -3.04
CA ASN A 174 4.76 7.05 -1.84
C ASN A 174 6.26 6.71 -1.90
N ALA A 175 6.89 6.93 -3.06
CA ALA A 175 8.30 6.70 -3.29
C ALA A 175 9.15 7.66 -2.46
N SER A 176 10.17 7.13 -1.78
CA SER A 176 11.17 7.94 -1.09
C SER A 176 12.12 8.62 -2.08
N LEU A 177 12.73 9.74 -1.69
CA LEU A 177 13.76 10.41 -2.50
C LEU A 177 14.91 9.46 -2.85
N GLU A 178 15.29 8.55 -1.96
CA GLU A 178 16.33 7.56 -2.21
C GLU A 178 15.90 6.54 -3.28
N GLN A 179 14.65 6.08 -3.27
CA GLN A 179 14.12 5.24 -4.35
C GLN A 179 14.09 5.99 -5.68
N LEU A 180 13.69 7.27 -5.69
CA LEU A 180 13.66 8.07 -6.90
C LEU A 180 15.06 8.30 -7.48
N LYS A 181 16.05 8.59 -6.64
CA LYS A 181 17.45 8.70 -7.09
C LYS A 181 17.94 7.42 -7.77
N ARG A 182 17.60 6.24 -7.22
CA ARG A 182 17.95 4.95 -7.84
C ARG A 182 17.28 4.76 -9.20
N VAL A 183 15.99 5.08 -9.31
CA VAL A 183 15.24 4.98 -10.58
C VAL A 183 15.81 5.93 -11.64
N LEU A 184 16.14 7.17 -11.26
CA LEU A 184 16.74 8.14 -12.18
C LEU A 184 18.15 7.72 -12.62
N ALA A 185 18.95 7.14 -11.71
CA ALA A 185 20.25 6.59 -12.06
C ALA A 185 20.13 5.39 -13.00
N PHE A 186 19.12 4.53 -12.80
CA PHE A 186 18.82 3.40 -13.68
C PHE A 186 18.40 3.86 -15.09
N ALA A 187 17.57 4.90 -15.21
CA ALA A 187 17.12 5.44 -16.49
C ALA A 187 18.25 6.03 -17.36
N GLY A 188 19.34 6.47 -16.73
CA GLY A 188 20.47 7.10 -17.41
C GLY A 188 21.59 6.14 -17.85
N GLY A 189 21.48 4.84 -17.56
CA GLY A 189 22.43 3.80 -17.95
C GLY A 189 21.98 3.03 -19.18
#